data_AF-A0A3B0XMH5-F1
#
_entry.id   AF-A0A3B0XMH5-F1
#
_cell.length_a   1.000
_cell.length_b   1.000
_cell.length_c   1.000
_cell.angle_alpha   90.00
_cell.angle_beta   90.00
_cell.angle_gamma   90.00
#
_symmetry.space_group_name_H-M   'P 1'
#
loop_
_entity.id
_entity.type
_entity.pdbx_description
1 polymer ?
#
loop_
_entity_poly.entity_id
_entity_poly.type
_entity_poly.pdbx_seq_one_letter_code
_entity_poly.pdbx_strand_id
1 'polypeptide(L)'
;MRVFIDKTGMEINLERIDGDDSFAGILEGSAYMIREHRYVQGCSKNEKEDGCYVFGMEELGDELALGNKYSVLPLQERWVAYLYTNSWEPDGRYFLKLMWYQDAMDPFQKLKSIISETVFRDHAVFLEGYDE
;
A
#
# COMPACT_ATOMS: atom_id res chain seq x y z
N MET A 1 7.83 -11.41 -3.07
CA MET A 1 7.46 -10.58 -4.23
C MET A 1 6.19 -11.15 -4.84
N ARG A 2 5.10 -10.38 -4.94
CA ARG A 2 3.82 -10.84 -5.51
C ARG A 2 3.73 -10.45 -6.98
N VAL A 3 3.16 -11.34 -7.80
CA VAL A 3 3.00 -11.15 -9.25
C VAL A 3 1.51 -11.14 -9.59
N PHE A 4 1.13 -10.23 -10.48
CA PHE A 4 -0.19 -10.07 -11.07
C PHE A 4 -0.11 -10.21 -12.59
N ILE A 5 -1.24 -10.50 -13.22
CA ILE A 5 -1.35 -10.59 -14.68
C ILE A 5 -2.29 -9.50 -15.14
N ASP A 6 -1.85 -8.69 -16.09
CA ASP A 6 -2.66 -7.63 -16.68
C ASP A 6 -3.65 -8.17 -17.74
N LYS A 7 -4.48 -7.30 -18.31
CA LYS A 7 -5.49 -7.68 -19.31
C LYS A 7 -4.89 -8.31 -20.58
N THR A 8 -3.62 -8.02 -20.88
CA THR A 8 -2.91 -8.53 -22.07
C THR A 8 -2.17 -9.83 -21.81
N GLY A 9 -2.10 -10.28 -20.55
CA GLY A 9 -1.30 -11.43 -20.13
C GLY A 9 0.10 -11.08 -19.62
N MET A 10 0.40 -9.79 -19.41
CA MET A 10 1.71 -9.32 -18.95
C MET A 10 1.90 -9.51 -17.45
N GLU A 11 3.09 -9.96 -17.05
CA GLU A 11 3.46 -10.07 -15.64
C GLU A 11 3.83 -8.73 -15.01
N ILE A 12 3.09 -8.36 -13.97
CA ILE A 12 3.26 -7.14 -13.19
C ILE A 12 3.68 -7.51 -11.77
N ASN A 13 4.78 -6.96 -11.30
CA ASN A 13 5.37 -7.20 -9.99
C ASN A 13 4.99 -6.08 -9.04
N LEU A 14 4.68 -6.46 -7.81
CA LEU A 14 4.44 -5.53 -6.72
C LEU A 14 5.74 -5.31 -5.94
N GLU A 15 6.24 -4.08 -5.99
CA GLU A 15 7.36 -3.62 -5.17
C GLU A 15 6.89 -3.39 -3.74
N ARG A 16 5.86 -2.55 -3.57
CA ARG A 16 5.30 -2.17 -2.27
C ARG A 16 3.86 -1.70 -2.41
N ILE A 17 3.11 -1.82 -1.32
CA ILE A 17 1.75 -1.29 -1.19
C ILE A 17 1.60 -0.70 0.23
N ASP A 18 1.13 0.54 0.31
CA ASP A 18 1.06 1.34 1.54
C ASP A 18 -0.29 2.05 1.66
N GLY A 19 -0.70 2.36 2.89
CA GLY A 19 -1.71 3.38 3.17
C GLY A 19 -1.08 4.78 3.28
N ASP A 20 -1.54 5.75 2.49
CA ASP A 20 -0.94 7.10 2.31
C ASP A 20 -1.60 8.18 3.17
N ASP A 21 -2.84 7.97 3.63
CA ASP A 21 -3.45 8.88 4.60
C ASP A 21 -2.98 8.50 6.01
N SER A 22 -1.82 9.07 6.34
CA SER A 22 -1.18 9.20 7.66
C SER A 22 -0.46 7.99 8.28
N PHE A 23 -0.53 6.77 7.71
CA PHE A 23 -0.17 5.57 8.49
C PHE A 23 0.45 4.41 7.67
N ALA A 24 1.55 4.71 6.98
CA ALA A 24 2.23 3.77 6.08
C ALA A 24 2.95 2.60 6.80
N GLY A 25 2.87 1.41 6.20
CA GLY A 25 3.74 0.28 6.50
C GLY A 25 3.03 -0.88 7.18
N ILE A 26 3.11 -2.05 6.52
CA ILE A 26 2.64 -3.38 6.90
C ILE A 26 1.29 -3.74 6.26
N LEU A 27 1.35 -4.46 5.14
CA LEU A 27 0.27 -5.30 4.63
C LEU A 27 0.49 -6.79 4.94
N GLU A 28 1.59 -7.12 5.62
CA GLU A 28 1.89 -8.44 6.15
C GLU A 28 1.46 -8.51 7.62
N GLY A 29 0.16 -8.37 7.87
CA GLY A 29 -0.40 -8.37 9.22
C GLY A 29 -1.92 -8.39 9.21
N SER A 30 -2.53 -8.86 10.30
CA SER A 30 -3.97 -8.70 10.49
C SER A 30 -4.32 -7.21 10.61
N ALA A 31 -5.58 -6.84 10.36
CA ALA A 31 -6.03 -5.46 10.54
C ALA A 31 -5.80 -4.93 11.98
N TYR A 32 -5.67 -5.83 12.97
CA TYR A 32 -5.20 -5.53 14.32
C TYR A 32 -3.70 -5.19 14.38
N MET A 33 -2.82 -6.00 13.79
CA MET A 33 -1.37 -5.73 13.76
C MET A 33 -1.05 -4.41 13.06
N ILE A 34 -1.81 -4.09 12.01
CA ILE A 34 -1.71 -2.82 11.31
C ILE A 34 -2.01 -1.67 12.28
N ARG A 35 -3.12 -1.73 13.03
CA ARG A 35 -3.48 -0.72 14.04
C ARG A 35 -2.45 -0.62 15.16
N GLU A 36 -1.95 -1.74 15.65
CA GLU A 36 -0.96 -1.78 16.74
C GLU A 36 0.34 -1.10 16.33
N HIS A 37 0.86 -1.45 15.14
CA HIS A 37 2.05 -0.81 14.60
C HIS A 37 1.85 0.70 14.40
N ARG A 38 0.68 1.12 13.92
CA ARG A 38 0.32 2.54 13.77
C ARG A 38 0.32 3.27 15.11
N TYR A 39 -0.26 2.65 16.13
CA TYR A 39 -0.30 3.21 17.46
C TYR A 39 1.13 3.44 18.00
N VAL A 40 2.01 2.45 17.86
CA VAL A 40 3.42 2.57 18.27
C VAL A 40 4.16 3.66 17.52
N GLN A 41 3.99 3.75 16.19
CA GLN A 41 4.66 4.78 15.38
C GLN A 41 4.16 6.19 15.70
N GLY A 42 2.85 6.37 15.85
CA GLY A 42 2.25 7.67 16.18
C GLY A 42 2.67 8.16 17.57
N CYS A 43 2.64 7.28 18.57
CA CYS A 43 3.16 7.60 19.91
C CYS A 43 4.65 7.96 19.84
N SER A 44 5.47 7.16 19.15
CA SER A 44 6.91 7.44 19.03
C SER A 44 7.22 8.77 18.32
N LYS A 45 6.38 9.24 17.38
CA LYS A 45 6.56 10.55 16.74
C LYS A 45 6.24 11.70 17.70
N ASN A 46 5.08 11.62 18.37
CA ASN A 46 4.69 12.61 19.38
C ASN A 46 5.74 12.75 20.50
N GLU A 47 6.39 11.64 20.89
CA GLU A 47 7.42 11.64 21.95
C GLU A 47 8.78 12.19 21.50
N LYS A 48 9.14 12.04 20.22
CA LYS A 48 10.50 12.35 19.72
C LYS A 48 10.61 13.67 18.97
N GLU A 49 9.50 14.20 18.47
CA GLU A 49 9.49 15.40 17.62
C GLU A 49 8.75 16.54 18.34
N ASP A 50 9.50 17.56 18.76
CA ASP A 50 8.93 18.75 19.41
C ASP A 50 7.94 19.46 18.47
N GLY A 51 6.70 19.64 18.95
CA GLY A 51 5.62 20.27 18.19
C GLY A 51 4.89 19.33 17.22
N CYS A 52 5.22 18.04 17.20
CA CYS A 52 4.50 17.04 16.42
C CYS A 52 3.26 16.56 17.19
N TYR A 53 2.09 16.63 16.55
CA TYR A 53 0.85 16.08 17.07
C TYR A 53 0.19 15.21 16.00
N VAL A 54 0.14 13.92 16.28
CA VAL A 54 -0.60 12.94 15.48
C VAL A 54 -2.03 12.86 16.02
N PHE A 55 -2.99 13.31 15.22
CA PHE A 55 -4.42 13.25 15.54
C PHE A 55 -4.95 11.81 15.47
N GLY A 56 -5.95 11.47 16.30
CA GLY A 56 -6.63 10.17 16.26
C GLY A 56 -5.97 9.04 17.08
N MET A 57 -4.94 9.35 17.86
CA MET A 57 -4.17 8.34 18.60
C MET A 57 -4.90 7.79 19.83
N GLU A 58 -5.72 8.62 20.48
CA GLU A 58 -6.54 8.19 21.63
C GLU A 58 -7.61 7.21 21.17
N GLU A 59 -8.32 7.54 20.09
CA GLU A 59 -9.34 6.71 19.47
C GLU A 59 -8.75 5.37 18.96
N LEU A 60 -7.54 5.41 18.39
CA LEU A 60 -6.84 4.21 17.96
C LEU A 60 -6.40 3.33 19.15
N GLY A 61 -5.98 3.95 20.26
CA GLY A 61 -5.67 3.25 21.51
C GLY A 61 -6.89 2.56 22.11
N ASP A 62 -8.03 3.26 22.13
CA ASP A 62 -9.32 2.72 22.56
C ASP A 62 -9.77 1.55 21.67
N GLU A 63 -9.59 1.65 20.34
CA GLU A 63 -9.90 0.58 19.40
C GLU A 63 -9.04 -0.67 19.68
N LEU A 64 -7.74 -0.49 19.96
CA LEU A 64 -6.82 -1.59 20.27
C LEU A 64 -7.14 -2.25 21.62
N ALA A 65 -7.60 -1.49 22.62
CA ALA A 65 -8.00 -2.02 23.92
C ALA A 65 -9.18 -3.01 23.83
N LEU A 66 -9.97 -2.94 22.76
CA LEU A 66 -11.07 -3.88 22.46
C LEU A 66 -10.59 -5.23 21.86
N GLY A 67 -9.29 -5.34 21.54
CA GLY A 67 -8.59 -6.57 21.16
C GLY A 67 -8.76 -7.00 19.69
N ASN A 68 -8.44 -8.26 19.39
CA ASN A 68 -8.39 -8.87 18.04
C ASN A 68 -9.74 -8.92 17.27
N LYS A 69 -10.77 -8.19 17.69
CA LYS A 69 -12.10 -8.20 17.06
C LYS A 69 -12.18 -7.41 15.75
N TYR A 70 -11.10 -6.74 15.34
CA TYR A 70 -11.06 -5.98 14.09
C TYR A 70 -10.40 -6.80 12.97
N SER A 71 -11.24 -7.51 12.21
CA SER A 71 -10.87 -8.08 10.90
C SER A 71 -11.07 -7.09 9.75
N VAL A 72 -11.65 -5.92 10.03
CA VAL A 72 -12.07 -4.94 9.03
C VAL A 72 -11.03 -3.83 8.93
N LEU A 73 -10.57 -3.56 7.71
CA LEU A 73 -9.66 -2.46 7.41
C LEU A 73 -10.41 -1.11 7.47
N PRO A 74 -9.72 0.00 7.79
CA PRO A 74 -10.37 1.30 7.90
C PRO A 74 -10.93 1.72 6.54
N LEU A 75 -12.24 2.02 6.48
CA LEU A 75 -12.85 2.55 5.25
C LEU A 75 -12.25 3.91 4.91
N GLN A 76 -12.18 4.22 3.60
CA GLN A 76 -11.65 5.49 3.08
C GLN A 76 -10.15 5.71 3.32
N GLU A 77 -9.40 4.70 3.75
CA GLU A 77 -7.94 4.78 3.76
C GLU A 77 -7.40 4.81 2.32
N ARG A 78 -6.61 5.83 1.96
CA ARG A 78 -5.95 5.89 0.65
C ARG A 78 -4.83 4.86 0.58
N TRP A 79 -4.90 3.94 -0.35
CA TRP A 79 -3.85 2.99 -0.69
C TRP A 79 -3.03 3.44 -1.89
N VAL A 80 -1.76 3.07 -1.88
CA VAL A 80 -0.80 3.32 -2.93
C VAL A 80 -0.03 2.04 -3.21
N ALA A 81 -0.01 1.58 -4.45
CA ALA A 81 0.81 0.46 -4.89
C ALA A 81 1.86 0.90 -5.90
N TYR A 82 3.06 0.36 -5.75
CA TYR A 82 4.23 0.57 -6.59
C TYR A 82 4.44 -0.71 -7.42
N LEU A 83 4.25 -0.60 -8.72
CA LEU A 83 4.18 -1.73 -9.64
C LEU A 83 5.21 -1.61 -10.76
N TYR A 84 5.76 -2.73 -11.20
CA TYR A 84 6.72 -2.75 -12.30
C TYR A 84 6.67 -4.05 -13.12
N THR A 85 7.12 -4.02 -14.38
CA THR A 85 7.24 -5.23 -15.22
C THR A 85 8.54 -5.99 -14.94
N ASN A 86 8.52 -7.34 -14.98
CA ASN A 86 9.75 -8.14 -14.91
C ASN A 86 10.43 -8.22 -16.28
N SER A 87 11.25 -7.22 -16.56
CA SER A 87 12.21 -7.11 -17.69
C SER A 87 12.67 -5.65 -17.64
N TRP A 88 13.93 -5.25 -17.46
CA TRP A 88 15.11 -5.59 -18.28
C TRP A 88 14.71 -5.99 -19.71
N GLU A 89 13.76 -5.25 -20.30
CA GLU A 89 13.92 -4.93 -21.72
C GLU A 89 15.27 -4.20 -21.83
N PRO A 90 16.02 -4.30 -22.94
CA PRO A 90 17.42 -3.86 -23.01
C PRO A 90 17.68 -2.45 -22.44
N ASP A 91 16.66 -1.59 -22.41
CA ASP A 91 16.78 -0.18 -22.06
C ASP A 91 15.99 0.24 -20.80
N GLY A 92 15.29 -0.64 -20.07
CA GLY A 92 14.52 -0.20 -18.89
C GLY A 92 13.39 -1.10 -18.40
N ARG A 93 12.48 -0.52 -17.58
CA ARG A 93 11.26 -1.17 -17.05
C ARG A 93 10.08 -0.21 -17.00
N TYR A 94 8.87 -0.73 -17.19
CA TYR A 94 7.66 0.06 -16.94
C TYR A 94 7.36 0.12 -15.45
N PHE A 95 6.94 1.29 -14.98
CA PHE A 95 6.60 1.56 -13.59
C PHE A 95 5.25 2.28 -13.49
N LEU A 96 4.42 1.86 -12.54
CA LEU A 96 3.13 2.48 -12.26
C LEU A 96 2.96 2.69 -10.76
N LYS A 97 2.62 3.93 -10.37
CA LYS A 97 2.11 4.26 -9.04
C LYS A 97 0.59 4.29 -9.11
N LEU A 98 -0.07 3.28 -8.55
CA LEU A 98 -1.52 3.19 -8.50
C LEU A 98 -2.03 3.70 -7.15
N MET A 99 -3.11 4.48 -7.14
CA MET A 99 -3.76 4.94 -5.90
C MET A 99 -5.26 4.62 -5.91
N TRP A 100 -5.81 4.21 -4.77
CA TRP A 100 -7.26 4.03 -4.60
C TRP A 100 -7.65 4.22 -3.13
N TYR A 101 -8.95 4.34 -2.84
CA TYR A 101 -9.45 4.38 -1.46
C TYR A 101 -9.99 3.02 -1.03
N GLN A 102 -9.75 2.65 0.23
CA GLN A 102 -10.21 1.41 0.84
C GLN A 102 -11.74 1.33 0.80
N ASP A 103 -12.24 0.27 0.21
CA ASP A 103 -13.64 -0.14 0.25
C ASP A 103 -13.80 -1.35 1.19
N ALA A 104 -14.83 -2.18 1.01
CA ALA A 104 -15.00 -3.39 1.81
C ALA A 104 -14.07 -4.56 1.40
N MET A 105 -13.33 -4.41 0.29
CA MET A 105 -12.50 -5.47 -0.29
C MET A 105 -11.08 -5.43 0.28
N ASP A 106 -10.46 -6.60 0.42
CA ASP A 106 -9.03 -6.70 0.75
C ASP A 106 -8.17 -5.93 -0.29
N PRO A 107 -7.18 -5.13 0.14
CA PRO A 107 -6.34 -4.31 -0.75
C PRO A 107 -5.64 -5.12 -1.85
N PHE A 108 -5.21 -6.36 -1.56
CA PHE A 108 -4.58 -7.19 -2.58
C PHE A 108 -5.60 -7.74 -3.57
N GLN A 109 -6.80 -8.11 -3.12
CA GLN A 109 -7.88 -8.50 -4.01
C GLN A 109 -8.31 -7.34 -4.91
N LYS A 110 -8.43 -6.13 -4.34
CA LYS A 110 -8.75 -4.92 -5.10
C LYS A 110 -7.68 -4.62 -6.14
N LEU A 111 -6.41 -4.63 -5.73
CA LEU A 111 -5.27 -4.44 -6.63
C LEU A 111 -5.27 -5.48 -7.77
N LYS A 112 -5.49 -6.76 -7.45
CA LYS A 112 -5.59 -7.83 -8.45
C LYS A 112 -6.69 -7.55 -9.47
N SER A 113 -7.86 -7.12 -9.01
CA SER A 113 -8.99 -6.76 -9.88
C SER A 113 -8.62 -5.62 -10.83
N ILE A 114 -8.05 -4.54 -10.30
CA ILE A 114 -7.64 -3.38 -11.10
C ILE A 114 -6.63 -3.82 -12.18
N ILE A 115 -5.59 -4.55 -11.80
CA ILE A 115 -4.56 -4.98 -12.76
C ILE A 115 -5.13 -5.90 -13.83
N SER A 116 -5.99 -6.84 -13.48
CA SER A 116 -6.59 -7.76 -14.46
C SER A 116 -7.44 -7.08 -15.53
N GLU A 117 -7.94 -5.88 -15.27
CA GLU A 117 -8.76 -5.09 -16.20
C GLU A 117 -7.97 -4.00 -16.94
N THR A 118 -6.71 -3.79 -16.54
CA THR A 118 -5.85 -2.73 -17.05
C THR A 118 -4.91 -3.26 -18.13
N VAL A 119 -4.69 -2.46 -19.19
CA VAL A 119 -3.55 -2.65 -20.10
C VAL A 119 -2.39 -1.85 -19.50
N PHE A 120 -1.45 -2.52 -18.81
CA PHE A 120 -0.52 -1.85 -17.90
C PHE A 120 0.33 -0.77 -18.59
N ARG A 121 0.80 -1.07 -19.81
CA ARG A 121 1.64 -0.16 -20.60
C ARG A 121 0.98 1.17 -20.95
N ASP A 122 -0.35 1.22 -21.05
CA ASP A 122 -1.07 2.44 -21.40
C ASP A 122 -1.08 3.47 -20.26
N HIS A 123 -0.76 3.03 -19.04
CA HIS A 123 -0.80 3.86 -17.83
C HIS A 123 0.56 3.98 -17.14
N ALA A 124 1.48 3.06 -17.42
CA ALA A 124 2.80 3.03 -16.81
C ALA A 124 3.78 4.00 -17.51
N VAL A 125 4.71 4.54 -16.72
CA VAL A 125 5.84 5.31 -17.23
C VAL A 125 7.00 4.36 -17.49
N PHE A 126 7.64 4.47 -18.66
CA PHE A 126 8.88 3.75 -18.93
C PHE A 126 10.04 4.43 -18.21
N LEU A 127 10.75 3.69 -17.36
CA LEU A 127 11.97 4.14 -16.70
C LEU A 127 13.14 3.50 -17.43
N GLU A 128 13.94 4.34 -18.10
CA GLU A 128 15.18 3.91 -18.73
C GLU A 128 16.19 3.43 -17.68
N GLY A 129 16.93 2.37 -17.99
CA GLY A 129 18.12 2.00 -17.23
C GLY A 129 19.16 3.10 -17.40
N TYR A 130 19.56 3.74 -16.30
CA TYR A 130 20.78 4.54 -16.32
C TYR A 130 21.94 3.60 -16.62
N ASP A 131 22.56 3.75 -17.80
CA ASP A 131 23.91 3.24 -18.05
C ASP A 131 24.84 3.88 -16.99
N GLU A 132 25.36 3.08 -16.06
CA GLU A 132 26.56 3.43 -15.29
C GLU A 132 27.82 3.32 -16.16
#